data_AF-A0A8S3AYQ2-F1
#
_entry.id   AF-A0A8S3AYQ2-F1
#
_cell.length_a   1.000
_cell.length_b   1.000
_cell.length_c   1.000
_cell.angle_alpha   90.00
_cell.angle_beta   90.00
_cell.angle_gamma   90.00
#
_symmetry.space_group_name_H-M   'P 1'
#
loop_
_entity.id
_entity.type
_entity.pdbx_description
1 polymer ?
#
loop_
_entity_poly.entity_id
_entity_poly.type
_entity_poly.pdbx_seq_one_letter_code
_entity_poly.pdbx_strand_id
1 'polypeptide(L)'
;MAVYTTINIQSIFRDDTFYAYEIFFRIFNIISLAAMTTFLKDESNEQIMSHVANVLRILLLQMQTIAEEISFKKDDLINQEPIIQVLLEYVDMNLFEIGNDIQQRLIEILEFIGTLVDNTILVSQLLDVDFVSLILKWIEMSELPFCIQRASVRLLYNIARHEKGCEALNQADAMSVLKEFKQRILDPTGNDTTYEDMRLLFSMTAALLAEPKESKIDVKSLGKVLDQLMQLTVYTTRKTKITNMAIS
;
A
#
# COMPACT_ATOMS: atom_id res chain seq x y z
N MET A 1 -28.57 -25.50 19.81
CA MET A 1 -28.39 -24.24 19.06
C MET A 1 -27.17 -23.56 19.67
N ALA A 2 -25.99 -23.77 19.08
CA ALA A 2 -24.75 -23.21 19.62
C ALA A 2 -24.69 -21.73 19.22
N VAL A 3 -24.72 -20.84 20.21
CA VAL A 3 -24.43 -19.42 20.03
C VAL A 3 -22.93 -19.35 19.82
N TYR A 4 -22.49 -19.23 18.57
CA TYR A 4 -21.12 -18.83 18.28
C TYR A 4 -21.00 -17.36 18.67
N THR A 5 -20.46 -17.09 19.85
CA THR A 5 -19.91 -15.78 20.17
C THR A 5 -18.83 -15.52 19.14
N THR A 6 -19.07 -14.60 18.21
CA THR A 6 -18.06 -14.06 17.32
C THR A 6 -17.03 -13.39 18.22
N ILE A 7 -15.98 -14.12 18.58
CA ILE A 7 -14.83 -13.55 19.27
C ILE A 7 -14.32 -12.45 18.34
N ASN A 8 -14.39 -11.20 18.79
CA ASN A 8 -13.82 -10.11 18.04
C ASN A 8 -12.29 -10.26 18.15
N ILE A 9 -11.67 -10.88 17.15
CA ILE A 9 -10.24 -11.14 17.12
C ILE A 9 -9.44 -9.83 17.32
N GLN A 10 -9.97 -8.69 16.87
CA GLN A 10 -9.36 -7.37 17.08
C GLN A 10 -9.30 -6.97 18.56
N SER A 11 -10.31 -7.33 19.37
CA SER A 11 -10.27 -7.02 20.81
C SER A 11 -9.21 -7.84 21.54
N ILE A 12 -8.94 -9.08 21.09
CA ILE A 12 -7.86 -9.90 21.66
C ILE A 12 -6.49 -9.26 21.40
N PHE A 13 -6.25 -8.78 20.17
CA PHE A 13 -4.96 -8.20 19.81
C PHE A 13 -4.71 -6.83 20.45
N ARG A 14 -5.77 -6.06 20.72
CA ARG A 14 -5.68 -4.81 21.48
C ARG A 14 -5.25 -5.03 22.93
N ASP A 15 -5.77 -6.08 23.55
CA ASP A 15 -5.50 -6.38 24.96
C ASP A 15 -4.15 -7.09 25.16
N ASP A 16 -3.62 -7.77 24.13
CA ASP A 16 -2.33 -8.45 24.14
C ASP A 16 -1.52 -8.18 22.86
N THR A 17 -0.82 -7.03 22.84
CA THR A 17 0.01 -6.59 21.72
C THR A 17 1.24 -7.47 21.50
N PHE A 18 1.72 -8.18 22.53
CA PHE A 18 2.82 -9.14 22.40
C PHE A 18 2.34 -10.38 21.63
N TYR A 19 1.17 -10.91 21.95
CA TYR A 19 0.58 -12.00 21.21
C TYR A 19 0.27 -11.61 19.76
N ALA A 20 -0.23 -10.39 19.53
CA ALA A 20 -0.43 -9.83 18.18
C ALA A 20 0.89 -9.83 17.37
N TYR A 21 1.98 -9.35 17.98
CA TYR A 21 3.32 -9.37 17.41
C TYR A 21 3.76 -10.80 17.03
N GLU A 22 3.63 -11.78 17.94
CA GLU A 22 3.99 -13.17 17.65
C GLU A 22 3.20 -13.77 16.49
N ILE A 23 1.88 -13.54 16.43
CA ILE A 23 1.04 -14.06 15.36
C ILE A 23 1.43 -13.44 14.02
N PHE A 24 1.68 -12.13 13.98
CA PHE A 24 2.11 -11.44 12.76
C PHE A 24 3.37 -12.07 12.14
N PHE A 25 4.41 -12.29 12.95
CA PHE A 25 5.64 -12.93 12.45
C PHE A 25 5.50 -14.43 12.19
N ARG A 26 4.59 -15.13 12.90
CA ARG A 26 4.26 -16.52 12.55
C ARG A 26 3.58 -16.62 11.19
N ILE A 27 2.79 -15.63 10.78
CA ILE A 27 2.18 -15.63 9.44
C ILE A 27 3.26 -15.53 8.36
N PHE A 28 4.28 -14.69 8.54
CA PHE A 28 5.43 -14.68 7.62
C PHE A 28 6.08 -16.06 7.48
N ASN A 29 6.22 -16.81 8.57
CA ASN A 29 6.74 -18.19 8.54
C ASN A 29 5.84 -19.15 7.76
N ILE A 30 4.53 -18.90 7.68
CA ILE A 30 3.61 -19.69 6.86
C ILE A 30 3.78 -19.31 5.39
N ILE A 31 3.94 -18.02 5.09
CA ILE A 31 4.17 -17.54 3.71
C ILE A 31 5.52 -18.03 3.19
N SER A 32 6.52 -18.22 4.06
CA SER A 32 7.84 -18.74 3.69
C SER A 32 7.88 -20.26 3.45
N LEU A 33 6.77 -20.99 3.67
CA LEU A 33 6.71 -22.42 3.37
C LEU A 33 6.88 -22.68 1.87
N ALA A 34 7.57 -23.78 1.56
CA ALA A 34 7.93 -24.14 0.18
C ALA A 34 6.75 -24.16 -0.79
N ALA A 35 5.58 -24.62 -0.35
CA ALA A 35 4.37 -24.64 -1.17
C ALA A 35 3.91 -23.22 -1.57
N MET A 36 3.96 -22.27 -0.64
CA MET A 36 3.58 -20.88 -0.89
C MET A 36 4.64 -20.16 -1.74
N THR A 37 5.92 -20.35 -1.45
CA THR A 37 6.99 -19.73 -2.25
C THR A 37 7.07 -20.30 -3.66
N THR A 38 6.72 -21.57 -3.86
CA THR A 38 6.63 -22.17 -5.21
C THR A 38 5.46 -21.55 -5.97
N PHE A 39 4.30 -21.46 -5.31
CA PHE A 39 3.12 -20.79 -5.87
C PHE A 39 3.42 -19.34 -6.29
N LEU A 40 4.12 -18.57 -5.46
CA LEU A 40 4.50 -17.18 -5.76
C LEU A 40 5.55 -17.05 -6.88
N LYS A 41 6.17 -18.15 -7.33
CA LYS A 41 7.17 -18.15 -8.41
C LYS A 41 6.67 -18.77 -9.70
N ASP A 42 5.71 -19.69 -9.63
CA ASP A 42 5.16 -20.42 -10.76
C ASP A 42 3.73 -20.91 -10.46
N GLU A 43 2.75 -20.41 -11.22
CA GLU A 43 1.33 -20.79 -11.10
C GLU A 43 0.91 -21.97 -12.00
N SER A 44 1.84 -22.73 -12.58
CA SER A 44 1.55 -23.75 -13.60
C SER A 44 0.60 -24.90 -13.19
N ASN A 45 0.17 -25.03 -11.92
CA ASN A 45 -0.76 -26.06 -11.43
C ASN A 45 -2.07 -25.50 -10.86
N GLU A 46 -3.06 -25.24 -11.72
CA GLU A 46 -4.28 -24.49 -11.41
C GLU A 46 -5.07 -24.95 -10.16
N GLN A 47 -5.26 -26.26 -9.92
CA GLN A 47 -6.11 -26.73 -8.83
C GLN A 47 -5.50 -26.54 -7.44
N ILE A 48 -4.24 -26.94 -7.27
CA ILE A 48 -3.52 -26.78 -5.99
C ILE A 48 -3.30 -25.28 -5.73
N MET A 49 -3.03 -24.51 -6.78
CA MET A 49 -2.77 -23.08 -6.65
C MET A 49 -4.01 -22.26 -6.27
N SER A 50 -5.22 -22.69 -6.64
CA SER A 50 -6.46 -22.03 -6.17
C SER A 50 -6.66 -22.09 -4.64
N HIS A 51 -6.22 -23.18 -4.00
CA HIS A 51 -6.26 -23.29 -2.55
C HIS A 51 -5.17 -22.45 -1.88
N VAL A 52 -3.95 -22.50 -2.43
CA VAL A 52 -2.82 -21.70 -1.91
C VAL A 52 -3.10 -20.20 -2.03
N ALA A 53 -3.72 -19.77 -3.13
CA ALA A 53 -4.21 -18.40 -3.33
C ALA A 53 -5.15 -17.93 -2.22
N ASN A 54 -6.16 -18.75 -1.88
CA ASN A 54 -7.12 -18.42 -0.84
C ASN A 54 -6.48 -18.37 0.55
N VAL A 55 -5.52 -19.26 0.82
CA VAL A 55 -4.74 -19.22 2.05
C VAL A 55 -3.94 -17.92 2.12
N LEU A 56 -3.22 -17.55 1.05
CA LEU A 56 -2.45 -16.30 0.98
C LEU A 56 -3.34 -15.09 1.28
N ARG A 57 -4.50 -14.99 0.64
CA ARG A 57 -5.47 -13.90 0.88
C ARG A 57 -5.84 -13.78 2.37
N ILE A 58 -6.18 -14.90 3.00
CA ILE A 58 -6.57 -14.91 4.42
C ILE A 58 -5.38 -14.45 5.29
N LEU A 59 -4.18 -14.94 4.99
CA LEU A 59 -2.97 -14.56 5.73
C LEU A 59 -2.68 -13.06 5.59
N LEU A 60 -2.72 -12.50 4.38
CA LEU A 60 -2.48 -11.08 4.14
C LEU A 60 -3.50 -10.19 4.86
N LEU A 61 -4.79 -10.55 4.81
CA LEU A 61 -5.85 -9.81 5.49
C LEU A 61 -5.65 -9.81 7.02
N GLN A 62 -5.25 -10.96 7.59
CA GLN A 62 -4.95 -11.04 9.02
C GLN A 62 -3.72 -10.21 9.37
N MET A 63 -2.66 -10.25 8.57
CA MET A 63 -1.47 -9.43 8.79
C MET A 63 -1.78 -7.94 8.76
N GLN A 64 -2.57 -7.48 7.79
CA GLN A 64 -3.01 -6.08 7.71
C GLN A 64 -3.76 -5.66 8.98
N THR A 65 -4.71 -6.49 9.43
CA THR A 65 -5.50 -6.22 10.64
C THR A 65 -4.62 -6.17 11.90
N ILE A 66 -3.66 -7.09 12.01
CA ILE A 66 -2.79 -7.20 13.18
C ILE A 66 -1.75 -6.09 13.21
N ALA A 67 -1.24 -5.66 12.04
CA ALA A 67 -0.22 -4.63 11.94
C ALA A 67 -0.65 -3.29 12.56
N GLU A 68 -1.94 -2.96 12.55
CA GLU A 68 -2.48 -1.75 13.19
C GLU A 68 -2.35 -1.78 14.72
N GLU A 69 -2.27 -2.98 15.31
CA GLU A 69 -2.22 -3.18 16.76
C GLU A 69 -0.78 -3.41 17.28
N ILE A 70 0.21 -3.46 16.38
CA ILE A 70 1.62 -3.68 16.70
C ILE A 70 2.38 -2.37 16.83
N SER A 71 3.13 -2.23 17.93
CA SER A 71 4.18 -1.22 18.05
C SER A 71 5.50 -1.75 17.46
N PHE A 72 5.70 -1.52 16.16
CA PHE A 72 6.92 -1.94 15.46
C PHE A 72 8.17 -1.26 16.00
N LYS A 73 9.28 -1.97 15.95
CA LYS A 73 10.62 -1.51 16.26
C LYS A 73 11.46 -1.47 14.98
N LYS A 74 12.56 -0.75 15.09
CA LYS A 74 13.60 -0.77 14.06
C LYS A 74 14.10 -2.21 13.92
N ASP A 75 14.29 -2.65 12.68
CA ASP A 75 14.85 -3.95 12.31
C ASP A 75 13.89 -5.16 12.48
N ASP A 76 12.62 -4.93 12.84
CA ASP A 76 11.61 -6.00 13.00
C ASP A 76 11.39 -6.82 11.72
N LEU A 77 11.54 -6.21 10.54
CA LEU A 77 11.36 -6.90 9.26
C LEU A 77 12.63 -7.57 8.72
N ILE A 78 13.76 -7.58 9.44
CA ILE A 78 15.06 -7.93 8.84
C ILE A 78 15.09 -9.38 8.34
N ASN A 79 14.40 -10.27 9.06
CA ASN A 79 14.28 -11.67 8.68
C ASN A 79 13.13 -11.92 7.67
N GLN A 80 12.32 -10.90 7.39
CA GLN A 80 11.13 -10.96 6.54
C GLN A 80 11.34 -10.33 5.16
N GLU A 81 12.41 -9.56 4.99
CA GLU A 81 12.84 -8.97 3.70
C GLU A 81 12.78 -9.96 2.53
N PRO A 82 13.26 -11.22 2.64
CA PRO A 82 13.18 -12.16 1.52
C PRO A 82 11.74 -12.50 1.09
N ILE A 83 10.80 -12.56 2.03
CA ILE A 83 9.40 -12.86 1.72
C ILE A 83 8.70 -11.64 1.16
N ILE A 84 9.01 -10.45 1.68
CA ILE A 84 8.53 -9.19 1.12
C ILE A 84 8.99 -9.06 -0.34
N GLN A 85 10.26 -9.36 -0.61
CA GLN A 85 10.81 -9.37 -1.97
C GLN A 85 10.07 -10.36 -2.87
N VAL A 86 9.85 -11.61 -2.43
CA VAL A 86 9.10 -12.60 -3.22
C VAL A 86 7.67 -12.14 -3.53
N LEU A 87 6.99 -11.46 -2.59
CA LEU A 87 5.67 -10.89 -2.83
C LEU A 87 5.70 -9.77 -3.87
N LEU A 88 6.70 -8.89 -3.82
CA LEU A 88 6.89 -7.82 -4.79
C LEU A 88 7.25 -8.35 -6.19
N GLU A 89 8.10 -9.38 -6.26
CA GLU A 89 8.44 -10.08 -7.50
C GLU A 89 7.21 -10.75 -8.11
N TYR A 90 6.37 -11.38 -7.28
CA TYR A 90 5.10 -11.95 -7.75
C TYR A 90 4.19 -10.88 -8.35
N VAL A 91 4.10 -9.69 -7.74
CA VAL A 91 3.36 -8.58 -8.35
C VAL A 91 3.96 -8.20 -9.69
N ASP A 92 5.27 -7.99 -9.75
CA ASP A 92 5.98 -7.56 -10.96
C ASP A 92 5.80 -8.52 -12.14
N MET A 93 5.82 -9.84 -11.88
CA MET A 93 5.64 -10.87 -12.91
C MET A 93 4.22 -10.92 -13.48
N ASN A 94 3.21 -10.50 -12.70
CA ASN A 94 1.79 -10.73 -13.03
C ASN A 94 1.02 -9.43 -13.33
N LEU A 95 1.70 -8.28 -13.46
CA LEU A 95 1.09 -6.96 -13.65
C LEU A 95 0.07 -6.86 -14.80
N PHE A 96 0.28 -7.65 -15.86
CA PHE A 96 -0.53 -7.64 -17.08
C PHE A 96 -1.51 -8.80 -17.18
N GLU A 97 -1.54 -9.70 -16.19
CA GLU A 97 -2.40 -10.86 -16.21
C GLU A 97 -3.88 -10.46 -16.16
N ILE A 98 -4.67 -11.14 -16.99
CA ILE A 98 -6.08 -10.82 -17.19
C ILE A 98 -6.92 -11.79 -16.34
N GLY A 99 -7.58 -11.25 -15.32
CA GLY A 99 -8.51 -12.01 -14.48
C GLY A 99 -8.81 -11.29 -13.18
N ASN A 100 -10.07 -11.30 -12.76
CA ASN A 100 -10.46 -10.63 -11.52
C ASN A 100 -9.73 -11.22 -10.30
N ASP A 101 -9.52 -12.54 -10.28
CA ASP A 101 -8.91 -13.22 -9.13
C ASP A 101 -7.42 -12.92 -8.97
N ILE A 102 -6.67 -12.82 -10.08
CA ILE A 102 -5.25 -12.47 -10.02
C ILE A 102 -5.08 -10.98 -9.70
N GLN A 103 -5.85 -10.10 -10.34
CA GLN A 103 -5.81 -8.66 -10.06
C GLN A 103 -6.16 -8.35 -8.60
N GLN A 104 -7.18 -9.01 -8.05
CA GLN A 104 -7.56 -8.89 -6.64
C GLN A 104 -6.40 -9.29 -5.71
N ARG A 105 -5.68 -10.37 -6.04
CA ARG A 105 -4.54 -10.84 -5.26
C ARG A 105 -3.35 -9.88 -5.31
N LEU A 106 -3.08 -9.31 -6.48
CA LEU A 106 -2.06 -8.27 -6.62
C LEU A 106 -2.39 -7.06 -5.73
N ILE A 107 -3.66 -6.62 -5.73
CA ILE A 107 -4.13 -5.54 -4.87
C ILE A 107 -3.95 -5.90 -3.39
N GLU A 108 -4.33 -7.10 -2.97
CA GLU A 108 -4.19 -7.54 -1.58
C GLU A 108 -2.73 -7.55 -1.10
N ILE A 109 -1.80 -7.98 -1.97
CA ILE A 109 -0.36 -7.89 -1.70
C ILE A 109 0.06 -6.43 -1.58
N LEU A 110 -0.29 -5.57 -2.55
CA LEU A 110 0.08 -4.15 -2.53
C LEU A 110 -0.52 -3.40 -1.33
N GLU A 111 -1.74 -3.74 -0.91
CA GLU A 111 -2.36 -3.20 0.29
C GLU A 111 -1.61 -3.62 1.55
N PHE A 112 -1.19 -4.89 1.64
CA PHE A 112 -0.38 -5.37 2.76
C PHE A 112 0.97 -4.65 2.82
N ILE A 113 1.66 -4.53 1.68
CA ILE A 113 2.89 -3.74 1.60
C ILE A 113 2.62 -2.28 1.99
N GLY A 114 1.49 -1.71 1.56
CA GLY A 114 1.05 -0.38 1.94
C GLY A 114 0.91 -0.19 3.45
N THR A 115 0.39 -1.19 4.17
CA THR A 115 0.33 -1.20 5.63
C THR A 115 1.73 -1.19 6.26
N LEU A 116 2.71 -1.91 5.68
CA LEU A 116 4.09 -1.88 6.17
C LEU A 116 4.74 -0.51 5.94
N VAL A 117 4.56 0.07 4.75
CA VAL A 117 5.09 1.42 4.42
C VAL A 117 4.45 2.49 5.28
N ASP A 118 3.16 2.32 5.63
CA ASP A 118 2.47 3.26 6.51
C ASP A 118 3.15 3.35 7.90
N ASN A 119 3.84 2.29 8.33
CA ASN A 119 4.64 2.25 9.54
C ASN A 119 6.05 2.82 9.29
N THR A 120 6.22 4.11 9.65
CA THR A 120 7.41 4.92 9.32
C THR A 120 8.75 4.30 9.75
N ILE A 121 8.74 3.55 10.85
CA ILE A 121 9.93 2.90 11.41
C ILE A 121 10.46 1.75 10.53
N LEU A 122 9.58 1.16 9.70
CA LEU A 122 9.89 0.03 8.82
C LEU A 122 10.39 0.47 7.45
N VAL A 123 10.17 1.73 7.06
CA VAL A 123 10.50 2.25 5.72
C VAL A 123 11.95 1.97 5.33
N SER A 124 12.89 2.09 6.27
CA SER A 124 14.31 1.84 5.96
C SER A 124 14.54 0.43 5.42
N GLN A 125 13.88 -0.58 5.99
CA GLN A 125 14.03 -1.97 5.59
C GLN A 125 13.29 -2.26 4.28
N LEU A 126 12.18 -1.57 4.02
CA LEU A 126 11.48 -1.67 2.75
C LEU A 126 12.31 -1.07 1.60
N LEU A 127 13.17 -0.08 1.87
CA LEU A 127 14.09 0.44 0.86
C LEU A 127 15.17 -0.58 0.46
N ASP A 128 15.51 -1.52 1.34
CA ASP A 128 16.55 -2.53 1.09
C ASP A 128 16.10 -3.68 0.16
N VAL A 129 14.80 -3.78 -0.15
CA VAL A 129 14.21 -4.82 -1.01
C VAL A 129 13.80 -4.31 -2.42
N ASP A 130 14.57 -3.37 -2.98
CA ASP A 130 14.36 -2.77 -4.32
C ASP A 130 12.97 -2.12 -4.53
N PHE A 131 12.29 -1.81 -3.44
CA PHE A 131 10.88 -1.39 -3.45
C PHE A 131 10.64 -0.10 -4.23
N VAL A 132 11.54 0.88 -4.09
CA VAL A 132 11.46 2.16 -4.83
C VAL A 132 11.58 1.94 -6.34
N SER A 133 12.56 1.13 -6.76
CA SER A 133 12.80 0.82 -8.17
C SER A 133 11.58 0.15 -8.81
N LEU A 134 10.95 -0.79 -8.10
CA LEU A 134 9.75 -1.48 -8.59
C LEU A 134 8.55 -0.54 -8.72
N ILE A 135 8.27 0.29 -7.71
CA ILE A 135 7.12 1.22 -7.79
C ILE A 135 7.30 2.23 -8.93
N LEU A 136 8.49 2.79 -9.09
CA LEU A 136 8.75 3.72 -10.19
C LEU A 136 8.56 3.05 -11.55
N LYS A 137 9.12 1.85 -11.73
CA LYS A 137 8.91 1.01 -12.91
C LYS A 137 7.42 0.80 -13.20
N TRP A 138 6.62 0.48 -12.18
CA TRP A 138 5.17 0.27 -12.35
C TRP A 138 4.47 1.57 -12.75
N ILE A 139 4.82 2.70 -12.15
CA ILE A 139 4.21 4.00 -12.49
C ILE A 139 4.51 4.40 -13.94
N GLU A 140 5.70 4.09 -14.45
CA GLU A 140 6.09 4.34 -15.85
C GLU A 140 5.23 3.56 -16.86
N MET A 141 4.73 2.38 -16.49
CA MET A 141 3.95 1.53 -17.40
C MET A 141 2.58 2.14 -17.73
N SER A 142 2.31 2.35 -19.03
CA SER A 142 1.06 2.96 -19.51
C SER A 142 -0.13 2.02 -19.54
N GLU A 143 0.11 0.72 -19.64
CA GLU A 143 -0.94 -0.29 -19.88
C GLU A 143 -1.37 -1.03 -18.61
N LEU A 144 -0.93 -0.59 -17.43
CA LEU A 144 -1.31 -1.26 -16.19
C LEU A 144 -2.81 -1.15 -15.92
N PRO A 145 -3.42 -2.19 -15.33
CA PRO A 145 -4.78 -2.09 -14.81
C PRO A 145 -4.92 -0.91 -13.85
N PHE A 146 -6.03 -0.17 -13.97
CA PHE A 146 -6.29 1.04 -13.20
C PHE A 146 -6.15 0.84 -11.67
N CYS A 147 -6.61 -0.30 -11.15
CA CYS A 147 -6.50 -0.64 -9.73
C CYS A 147 -5.05 -0.75 -9.26
N ILE A 148 -4.17 -1.33 -10.10
CA ILE A 148 -2.74 -1.46 -9.82
C ILE A 148 -2.06 -0.10 -9.92
N GLN A 149 -2.38 0.71 -10.94
CA GLN A 149 -1.88 2.09 -11.02
C GLN A 149 -2.23 2.89 -9.75
N ARG A 150 -3.48 2.81 -9.29
CA ARG A 150 -3.94 3.49 -8.06
C ARG A 150 -3.17 3.01 -6.83
N ALA A 151 -2.97 1.70 -6.69
CA ALA A 151 -2.20 1.13 -5.60
C ALA A 151 -0.73 1.60 -5.62
N SER A 152 -0.07 1.58 -6.78
CA SER A 152 1.31 2.04 -6.96
C SER A 152 1.49 3.52 -6.61
N VAL A 153 0.54 4.39 -7.01
CA VAL A 153 0.58 5.81 -6.65
C VAL A 153 0.41 6.02 -5.14
N ARG A 154 -0.44 5.23 -4.49
CA ARG A 154 -0.61 5.27 -3.04
C ARG A 154 0.68 4.84 -2.32
N LEU A 155 1.33 3.77 -2.79
CA LEU A 155 2.61 3.34 -2.23
C LEU A 155 3.69 4.40 -2.41
N LEU A 156 3.79 5.01 -3.59
CA LEU A 156 4.72 6.10 -3.86
C LEU A 156 4.51 7.26 -2.88
N TYR A 157 3.25 7.68 -2.69
CA TYR A 157 2.91 8.72 -1.72
C TYR A 157 3.31 8.32 -0.29
N ASN A 158 2.99 7.09 0.12
CA ASN A 158 3.31 6.60 1.46
C ASN A 158 4.83 6.56 1.71
N ILE A 159 5.66 6.26 0.72
CA ILE A 159 7.13 6.35 0.86
C ILE A 159 7.57 7.82 0.92
N ALA A 160 7.06 8.66 0.02
CA ALA A 160 7.51 10.06 -0.14
C ALA A 160 7.28 10.93 1.09
N ARG A 161 6.28 10.63 1.91
CA ARG A 161 6.03 11.35 3.17
C ARG A 161 7.04 11.03 4.29
N HIS A 162 7.97 10.10 4.05
CA HIS A 162 9.02 9.72 5.00
C HIS A 162 10.38 10.24 4.53
N GLU A 163 11.18 10.81 5.44
CA GLU A 163 12.46 11.48 5.12
C GLU A 163 13.38 10.60 4.27
N LYS A 164 13.68 9.39 4.74
CA LYS A 164 14.49 8.41 3.98
C LYS A 164 13.86 7.96 2.68
N GLY A 165 12.52 7.86 2.66
CA GLY A 165 11.79 7.51 1.44
C GLY A 165 11.87 8.60 0.39
N CYS A 166 11.72 9.86 0.79
CA CYS A 166 11.91 11.04 -0.03
C CYS A 166 13.33 11.13 -0.58
N GLU A 167 14.35 10.89 0.26
CA GLU A 167 15.75 10.83 -0.17
C GLU A 167 15.98 9.75 -1.23
N ALA A 168 15.48 8.53 -1.00
CA ALA A 168 15.61 7.43 -1.96
C ALA A 168 14.89 7.73 -3.29
N LEU A 169 13.70 8.33 -3.24
CA LEU A 169 12.94 8.72 -4.42
C LEU A 169 13.64 9.83 -5.22
N ASN A 170 14.24 10.81 -4.55
CA ASN A 170 15.02 11.85 -5.20
C ASN A 170 16.30 11.29 -5.84
N GLN A 171 16.97 10.34 -5.19
CA GLN A 171 18.13 9.64 -5.76
C GLN A 171 17.76 8.83 -7.02
N ALA A 172 16.53 8.32 -7.08
CA ALA A 172 16.00 7.56 -8.21
C ALA A 172 15.34 8.45 -9.30
N ASP A 173 15.48 9.78 -9.24
CA ASP A 173 14.88 10.74 -10.19
C ASP A 173 13.34 10.57 -10.35
N ALA A 174 12.65 10.24 -9.24
CA ALA A 174 11.21 9.99 -9.24
C ALA A 174 10.39 11.17 -9.80
N MET A 175 10.89 12.41 -9.71
CA MET A 175 10.21 13.58 -10.27
C MET A 175 10.10 13.53 -11.79
N SER A 176 11.08 12.97 -12.49
CA SER A 176 11.04 12.78 -13.94
C SER A 176 9.92 11.81 -14.32
N VAL A 177 9.89 10.65 -13.66
CA VAL A 177 8.84 9.62 -13.80
C VAL A 177 7.44 10.19 -13.58
N LEU A 178 7.29 10.98 -12.51
CA LEU A 178 6.03 11.64 -12.17
C LEU A 178 5.59 12.64 -13.25
N LYS A 179 6.51 13.42 -13.83
CA LYS A 179 6.17 14.37 -14.91
C LYS A 179 5.61 13.67 -16.15
N GLU A 180 6.14 12.51 -16.50
CA GLU A 180 5.62 11.68 -17.60
C GLU A 180 4.26 11.07 -17.26
N PHE A 181 4.11 10.54 -16.05
CA PHE A 181 2.85 9.99 -15.55
C PHE A 181 1.72 11.04 -15.48
N LYS A 182 2.05 12.29 -15.10
CA LYS A 182 1.12 13.43 -15.09
C LYS A 182 0.44 13.64 -16.44
N GLN A 183 1.19 13.53 -17.53
CA GLN A 183 0.66 13.72 -18.89
C GLN A 183 -0.40 12.66 -19.23
N ARG A 184 -0.28 11.46 -18.68
CA ARG A 184 -1.24 10.35 -18.87
C ARG A 184 -2.51 10.53 -18.05
N ILE A 185 -2.42 10.92 -16.78
CA ILE A 185 -3.60 11.04 -15.89
C ILE A 185 -4.36 12.37 -16.05
N LEU A 186 -3.65 13.45 -16.39
CA LEU A 186 -4.24 14.79 -16.53
C LEU A 186 -4.71 15.08 -17.96
N ASP A 187 -5.02 14.07 -18.79
CA ASP A 187 -5.65 14.31 -20.09
C ASP A 187 -6.87 15.24 -19.89
N PRO A 188 -6.85 16.47 -20.46
CA PRO A 188 -7.86 17.50 -20.22
C PRO A 188 -9.25 17.18 -20.78
N THR A 189 -9.42 16.05 -21.48
CA THR A 189 -10.71 15.62 -22.02
C THR A 189 -11.57 14.84 -21.03
N GLY A 190 -11.00 14.35 -19.93
CA GLY A 190 -11.70 13.52 -18.94
C GLY A 190 -11.86 14.19 -17.58
N ASN A 191 -13.03 14.81 -17.34
CA ASN A 191 -13.56 15.05 -16.00
C ASN A 191 -14.06 13.72 -15.38
N ASP A 192 -13.20 12.70 -15.41
CA ASP A 192 -13.49 11.40 -14.83
C ASP A 192 -13.13 11.42 -13.34
N THR A 193 -14.16 11.41 -12.50
CA THR A 193 -14.03 11.39 -11.03
C THR A 193 -13.22 10.19 -10.54
N THR A 194 -13.10 9.13 -11.35
CA THR A 194 -12.34 7.92 -11.03
C THR A 194 -10.86 8.24 -10.75
N TYR A 195 -10.28 9.26 -11.40
CA TYR A 195 -8.86 9.63 -11.24
C TYR A 195 -8.60 10.70 -10.16
N GLU A 196 -9.62 11.23 -9.48
CA GLU A 196 -9.45 12.33 -8.51
C GLU A 196 -8.47 11.97 -7.38
N ASP A 197 -8.64 10.80 -6.77
CA ASP A 197 -7.75 10.32 -5.70
C ASP A 197 -6.30 10.21 -6.18
N MET A 198 -6.08 9.69 -7.39
CA MET A 198 -4.73 9.55 -7.94
C MET A 198 -4.12 10.91 -8.27
N ARG A 199 -4.90 11.85 -8.82
CA ARG A 199 -4.44 13.22 -9.09
C ARG A 199 -4.06 13.94 -7.79
N LEU A 200 -4.82 13.73 -6.73
CA LEU A 200 -4.53 14.26 -5.40
C LEU A 200 -3.23 13.67 -4.85
N LEU A 201 -3.11 12.34 -4.78
CA LEU A 201 -1.92 11.65 -4.30
C LEU A 201 -0.67 12.05 -5.11
N PHE A 202 -0.79 12.07 -6.44
CA PHE A 202 0.25 12.57 -7.34
C PHE A 202 0.73 13.97 -6.95
N SER A 203 -0.21 14.90 -6.75
CA SER A 203 0.11 16.29 -6.43
C SER A 203 0.80 16.42 -5.07
N MET A 204 0.37 15.61 -4.09
CA MET A 204 1.01 15.54 -2.78
C MET A 204 2.43 14.98 -2.87
N THR A 205 2.63 13.87 -3.58
CA THR A 205 3.97 13.29 -3.80
C THR A 205 4.89 14.26 -4.52
N ALA A 206 4.42 14.91 -5.59
CA ALA A 206 5.21 15.91 -6.31
C ALA A 206 5.60 17.09 -5.39
N ALA A 207 4.70 17.55 -4.52
CA ALA A 207 5.01 18.58 -3.55
C ALA A 207 6.05 18.15 -2.49
N LEU A 208 6.04 16.87 -2.10
CA LEU A 208 7.01 16.30 -1.15
C LEU A 208 8.41 16.15 -1.76
N LEU A 209 8.49 15.87 -3.07
CA LEU A 209 9.74 15.66 -3.79
C LEU A 209 10.32 16.95 -4.40
N ALA A 210 9.51 17.98 -4.64
CA ALA A 210 9.95 19.22 -5.28
C ALA A 210 10.91 20.03 -4.39
N GLU A 211 11.97 20.58 -5.00
CA GLU A 211 12.82 21.54 -4.32
C GLU A 211 12.04 22.84 -3.97
N PRO A 212 12.35 23.53 -2.86
CA PRO A 212 11.68 24.78 -2.44
C PRO A 212 11.68 25.91 -3.49
N LYS A 213 12.52 25.82 -4.53
CA LYS A 213 12.58 26.79 -5.63
C LYS A 213 11.58 26.47 -6.74
N GLU A 214 11.22 25.21 -6.94
CA GLU A 214 10.23 24.76 -7.94
C GLU A 214 8.78 24.89 -7.44
N SER A 215 8.57 24.87 -6.12
CA SER A 215 7.25 24.99 -5.48
C SER A 215 6.55 26.34 -5.65
N LYS A 216 7.26 27.40 -6.07
CA LYS A 216 6.67 28.72 -6.33
C LYS A 216 5.69 28.74 -7.50
N ILE A 217 5.80 27.80 -8.43
CA ILE A 217 4.96 27.77 -9.65
C ILE A 217 3.63 27.03 -9.41
N ASP A 218 3.57 26.14 -8.39
CA ASP A 218 2.40 25.29 -8.13
C ASP A 218 1.55 25.71 -6.90
N VAL A 219 1.86 26.84 -6.25
CA VAL A 219 1.16 27.33 -5.04
C VAL A 219 -0.37 27.43 -5.22
N LYS A 220 -0.86 27.73 -6.43
CA LYS A 220 -2.30 27.84 -6.72
C LYS A 220 -3.02 26.48 -6.81
N SER A 221 -2.34 25.43 -7.29
CA SER A 221 -2.90 24.07 -7.35
C SER A 221 -2.81 23.42 -5.96
N LEU A 222 -1.71 23.64 -5.24
CA LEU A 222 -1.51 23.26 -3.85
C LEU A 222 -2.55 23.88 -2.92
N GLY A 223 -2.94 25.15 -3.14
CA GLY A 223 -4.02 25.78 -2.39
C GLY A 223 -5.36 25.04 -2.52
N LYS A 224 -5.69 24.56 -3.72
CA LYS A 224 -6.90 23.74 -3.94
C LYS A 224 -6.81 22.38 -3.26
N VAL A 225 -5.65 21.73 -3.30
CA VAL A 225 -5.40 20.46 -2.60
C VAL A 225 -5.51 20.64 -1.10
N LEU A 226 -4.94 21.72 -0.55
CA LEU A 226 -5.02 22.06 0.87
C LEU A 226 -6.47 22.33 1.29
N ASP A 227 -7.23 23.07 0.48
CA ASP A 227 -8.66 23.31 0.71
C ASP A 227 -9.47 22.00 0.69
N GLN A 228 -9.18 21.08 -0.23
CA GLN A 228 -9.80 19.76 -0.28
C GLN A 228 -9.47 18.92 0.96
N LEU A 229 -8.22 18.89 1.40
CA LEU A 229 -7.78 18.19 2.62
C LEU A 229 -8.43 18.79 3.88
N MET A 230 -8.53 20.12 3.96
CA MET A 230 -9.25 20.80 5.04
C MET A 230 -10.74 20.45 5.04
N GLN A 231 -11.39 20.46 3.88
CA GLN A 231 -12.80 20.09 3.75
C GLN A 231 -13.04 18.64 4.16
N LEU A 232 -12.17 17.71 3.74
CA LEU A 232 -12.21 16.32 4.15
C LEU A 232 -12.09 16.20 5.67
N THR A 233 -11.08 16.83 6.28
CA THR A 233 -10.84 16.79 7.73
C THR A 233 -12.03 17.37 8.53
N VAL A 234 -12.59 18.49 8.09
CA VAL A 234 -13.78 19.10 8.71
C VAL A 234 -15.00 18.18 8.58
N TYR A 235 -15.16 17.53 7.42
CA TYR A 235 -16.25 16.58 7.18
C TYR A 235 -16.10 15.34 8.06
N THR A 236 -14.90 14.74 8.17
CA THR A 236 -14.65 13.59 9.06
C THR A 236 -14.92 13.96 10.51
N THR A 237 -14.41 15.13 10.97
CA THR A 237 -14.61 15.60 12.35
C THR A 237 -16.09 15.83 12.68
N ARG A 238 -16.88 16.34 11.73
CA ARG A 238 -18.33 16.49 11.89
C ARG A 238 -19.05 15.14 11.93
N LYS A 239 -18.66 14.19 11.07
CA LYS A 239 -19.24 12.85 11.06
C LYS A 239 -19.00 12.14 12.39
N THR A 240 -17.77 12.17 12.91
CA THR A 240 -17.41 11.59 14.22
C THR A 240 -18.19 12.22 15.38
N LYS A 241 -18.42 13.54 15.35
CA LYS A 241 -19.28 14.22 16.35
C LYS A 241 -20.74 13.76 16.30
N ILE A 242 -21.29 13.58 15.10
CA ILE A 242 -22.67 13.14 14.92
C ILE A 242 -22.82 11.67 15.37
N THR A 243 -21.85 10.81 15.07
CA THR A 243 -21.87 9.41 15.52
C THR A 243 -21.77 9.30 17.04
N ASN A 244 -20.97 10.15 17.69
CA ASN A 244 -20.86 10.17 19.16
C ASN A 244 -22.10 10.77 19.85
N MET A 245 -22.86 11.63 19.18
CA MET A 245 -24.15 12.16 19.67
C MET A 245 -25.33 11.21 19.42
N ALA A 246 -25.21 10.28 18.47
CA ALA A 246 -26.26 9.28 18.18
C ALA A 246 -26.17 8.03 19.07
N ILE A 247 -25.08 7.88 19.83
CA ILE A 247 -24.80 6.73 20.72
C ILE A 247 -24.94 7.13 22.21
N SER A 248 -25.11 8.43 22.51
CA SER A 248 -25.44 8.97 23.83
C SER A 248 -26.94 9.18 24.00
#